data_AF-A0A7G8J9F4-F1
#
_entry.id   AF-A0A7G8J9F4-F1
#
_cell.length_a   1.000
_cell.length_b   1.000
_cell.length_c   1.000
_cell.angle_alpha   90.00
_cell.angle_beta   90.00
_cell.angle_gamma   90.00
#
_symmetry.space_group_name_H-M   'P 1'
#
loop_
_entity.id
_entity.type
_entity.pdbx_description
1 polymer ?
#
loop_
_entity_poly.entity_id
_entity_poly.type
_entity_poly.pdbx_seq_one_letter_code
_entity_poly.pdbx_strand_id
1 'polypeptide(L)'
;METTIWTFNLNVPFATWAAIYDSEDVAKMHEAVGIKSIFRGISKDDPSKICAIQQAPIGVAQKIFEDNKEMIRSSGHIIESTVIRAYSDH
;
A
#
# COMPACT_ATOMS: atom_id res chain seq x y z
N MET A 1 -7.30 3.43 15.81
CA MET A 1 -6.44 2.81 14.78
C MET A 1 -7.32 2.00 13.88
N GLU A 2 -6.92 1.80 12.63
CA GLU A 2 -7.56 0.83 11.74
C GLU A 2 -6.50 -0.02 11.06
N THR A 3 -6.91 -1.23 10.67
CA THR A 3 -6.13 -2.10 9.78
C THR A 3 -6.75 -2.02 8.40
N THR A 4 -5.95 -1.70 7.39
CA THR A 4 -6.38 -1.65 6.00
C THR A 4 -5.73 -2.78 5.21
N ILE A 5 -6.54 -3.48 4.42
CA ILE A 5 -6.10 -4.47 3.44
C ILE A 5 -6.31 -3.86 2.05
N TRP A 6 -5.22 -3.76 1.32
CA TRP A 6 -5.13 -3.19 -0.01
C TRP A 6 -4.88 -4.30 -1.00
N THR A 7 -5.76 -4.44 -1.99
CA THR A 7 -5.50 -5.30 -3.15
C THR A 7 -5.47 -4.47 -4.42
N PHE A 8 -4.42 -4.64 -5.23
CA PHE A 8 -4.20 -3.88 -6.45
C PHE A 8 -3.31 -4.65 -7.41
N ASN A 9 -3.29 -4.24 -8.67
CA ASN A 9 -2.44 -4.79 -9.71
C ASN A 9 -1.17 -3.95 -9.92
N LEU A 10 -0.10 -4.61 -10.36
CA LEU A 10 1.12 -3.95 -10.81
C LEU A 10 1.30 -4.06 -12.33
N ASN A 11 1.92 -3.05 -12.93
CA ASN A 11 2.45 -3.12 -14.31
C ASN A 11 3.97 -3.35 -14.37
N VAL A 12 4.62 -3.48 -13.20
CA VAL A 12 6.03 -3.86 -13.04
C VAL A 12 6.13 -5.16 -12.23
N PRO A 13 7.27 -5.87 -12.26
CA PRO A 13 7.48 -7.01 -11.39
C PRO A 13 7.34 -6.63 -9.91
N PHE A 14 6.78 -7.53 -9.09
CA PHE A 14 6.64 -7.30 -7.65
C PHE A 14 7.94 -6.89 -6.98
N ALA A 15 9.08 -7.49 -7.34
CA ALA A 15 10.39 -7.16 -6.77
C ALA A 15 10.78 -5.69 -7.01
N THR A 16 10.40 -5.11 -8.15
CA THR A 16 10.65 -3.70 -8.47
C THR A 16 9.80 -2.79 -7.59
N TRP A 17 8.49 -3.05 -7.52
CA TRP A 17 7.59 -2.29 -6.65
C TRP A 17 7.96 -2.43 -5.17
N ALA A 18 8.30 -3.64 -4.75
CA ALA A 18 8.74 -4.00 -3.40
C ALA A 18 9.95 -3.17 -2.94
N ALA A 19 10.95 -3.00 -3.81
CA ALA A 19 12.14 -2.22 -3.49
C ALA A 19 11.82 -0.74 -3.26
N ILE A 20 10.84 -0.18 -3.96
CA ILE A 20 10.37 1.20 -3.76
C ILE A 20 9.56 1.29 -2.47
N TYR A 21 8.60 0.39 -2.28
CA TYR A 21 7.72 0.37 -1.11
C TYR A 21 8.51 0.17 0.21
N ASP A 22 9.56 -0.65 0.20
CA ASP A 22 10.43 -0.89 1.36
C ASP A 22 11.61 0.09 1.46
N SER A 23 11.68 1.09 0.57
CA SER A 23 12.76 2.08 0.63
C SER A 23 12.71 2.87 1.94
N GLU A 24 13.88 3.33 2.40
CA GLU A 24 13.96 4.16 3.61
C GLU A 24 13.11 5.43 3.52
N ASP A 25 12.99 6.02 2.33
CA ASP A 25 12.22 7.25 2.13
C ASP A 25 10.72 7.00 2.34
N VAL A 26 10.19 5.91 1.79
CA VAL A 26 8.79 5.50 2.03
C VAL A 26 8.58 5.10 3.49
N ALA A 27 9.54 4.40 4.10
CA ALA A 27 9.47 4.04 5.52
C ALA A 27 9.40 5.28 6.44
N LYS A 28 10.26 6.28 6.21
CA LYS A 28 10.26 7.55 6.95
C LYS A 28 8.97 8.35 6.73
N MET A 29 8.46 8.38 5.50
CA MET A 29 7.19 9.03 5.18
C MET A 29 6.01 8.37 5.92
N HIS A 30 5.95 7.03 5.92
CA HIS A 30 4.94 6.29 6.67
C HIS A 30 5.04 6.52 8.18
N GLU A 31 6.26 6.46 8.74
CA GLU A 31 6.50 6.67 10.17
C GLU A 31 6.05 8.06 10.63
N ALA A 32 6.34 9.11 9.84
CA ALA A 32 5.99 10.50 10.15
C ALA A 32 4.48 10.74 10.32
N VAL A 33 3.65 9.86 9.75
CA VAL A 33 2.18 9.95 9.80
C VAL A 33 1.54 8.77 10.55
N GLY A 34 2.35 7.92 11.18
CA GLY A 34 1.88 6.78 11.98
C GLY A 34 1.35 5.60 11.17
N ILE A 35 1.73 5.47 9.89
CA ILE A 35 1.45 4.28 9.09
C ILE A 35 2.51 3.22 9.39
N LYS A 36 2.05 1.99 9.67
CA LYS A 36 2.89 0.81 9.86
C LYS A 36 2.51 -0.25 8.84
N SER A 37 3.45 -0.64 7.99
CA SER A 37 3.29 -1.81 7.12
C SER A 37 3.39 -3.09 7.95
N ILE A 38 2.42 -4.00 7.79
CA ILE A 38 2.36 -5.30 8.49
C ILE A 38 2.75 -6.42 7.53
N PHE A 39 2.26 -6.35 6.29
CA PHE A 39 2.48 -7.37 5.29
C PHE A 39 2.42 -6.76 3.90
N ARG A 40 3.17 -7.35 2.97
CA ARG A 40 2.97 -7.19 1.53
C ARG A 40 3.36 -8.47 0.81
N GLY A 41 2.62 -8.83 -0.23
CA GLY A 41 2.91 -10.05 -0.97
C GLY A 41 2.10 -10.18 -2.26
N ILE A 42 2.46 -11.17 -3.05
CA ILE A 42 1.81 -11.49 -4.31
C ILE A 42 0.72 -12.53 -4.07
N SER A 43 -0.41 -12.42 -4.78
CA SER A 43 -1.41 -13.49 -4.83
C SER A 43 -0.80 -14.78 -5.39
N LYS A 44 -1.15 -15.91 -4.79
CA LYS A 44 -0.75 -17.24 -5.28
C LYS A 44 -1.45 -17.62 -6.59
N ASP A 45 -2.64 -17.07 -6.83
CA ASP A 45 -3.47 -17.40 -7.99
C ASP A 45 -3.23 -16.45 -9.16
N ASP A 46 -2.71 -15.23 -8.90
CA ASP A 46 -2.49 -14.20 -9.91
C ASP A 46 -1.26 -13.35 -9.56
N PRO A 47 -0.10 -13.61 -10.19
CA PRO A 47 1.13 -12.89 -9.89
C PRO A 47 1.10 -11.38 -10.14
N SER A 48 0.08 -10.87 -10.84
CA SER A 48 -0.12 -9.43 -11.05
C SER A 48 -0.82 -8.74 -9.87
N LYS A 49 -1.51 -9.50 -9.01
CA LYS A 49 -2.26 -9.00 -7.85
C LYS A 49 -1.41 -8.99 -6.59
N ILE A 50 -1.41 -7.86 -5.92
CA ILE A 50 -0.70 -7.62 -4.67
C ILE A 50 -1.69 -7.49 -3.52
N CYS A 51 -1.30 -7.97 -2.34
CA CYS A 51 -1.96 -7.69 -1.07
C CYS A 51 -0.97 -6.91 -0.19
N ALA A 52 -1.36 -5.75 0.31
CA ALA A 52 -0.64 -5.01 1.33
C ALA A 52 -1.54 -4.79 2.55
N ILE A 53 -1.01 -5.01 3.75
CA ILE A 53 -1.73 -4.81 5.02
C ILE A 53 -1.00 -3.77 5.82
N GLN A 54 -1.72 -2.74 6.24
CA GLN A 54 -1.16 -1.61 6.99
C GLN A 54 -2.02 -1.32 8.23
N GLN A 55 -1.41 -0.79 9.27
CA GLN A 55 -2.08 -0.19 10.41
C GLN A 55 -1.78 1.30 10.48
N ALA A 56 -2.80 2.12 10.73
CA ALA A 56 -2.66 3.56 10.81
C ALA A 56 -3.76 4.17 11.70
N PRO A 57 -3.65 5.45 12.10
CA PRO A 57 -4.82 6.20 12.56
C PRO A 57 -5.89 6.23 11.47
N ILE A 58 -7.17 6.30 11.87
CA ILE A 58 -8.31 6.17 10.94
C ILE A 58 -8.20 7.20 9.81
N GLY A 59 -8.32 6.72 8.57
CA GLY A 59 -8.33 7.56 7.37
C GLY A 59 -6.95 8.06 6.92
N VAL A 60 -5.89 7.88 7.71
CA VAL A 60 -4.57 8.41 7.37
C VAL A 60 -3.96 7.67 6.17
N ALA A 61 -4.06 6.34 6.11
CA ALA A 61 -3.50 5.57 5.00
C ALA A 61 -4.16 5.95 3.66
N GLN A 62 -5.47 6.14 3.65
CA GLN A 62 -6.26 6.58 2.50
C GLN A 62 -5.91 8.01 2.11
N LYS A 63 -5.75 8.93 3.08
CA LYS A 63 -5.33 10.30 2.80
C LYS A 63 -3.95 10.32 2.12
N ILE A 64 -2.98 9.56 2.64
CA ILE A 64 -1.64 9.49 2.04
C ILE A 64 -1.68 8.88 0.64
N PHE A 65 -2.50 7.84 0.44
CA PHE A 65 -2.71 7.27 -0.88
C PHE A 65 -3.26 8.30 -1.88
N GLU A 66 -4.28 9.06 -1.48
CA GLU A 66 -4.90 10.11 -2.29
C GLU A 66 -3.94 11.26 -2.62
N ASP A 67 -3.20 11.75 -1.62
CA ASP A 67 -2.26 12.86 -1.77
C ASP A 67 -1.05 12.51 -2.65
N ASN A 68 -0.72 11.22 -2.81
CA ASN A 68 0.51 10.77 -3.47
C ASN A 68 0.24 9.88 -4.70
N LYS A 69 -0.94 9.95 -5.32
CA LYS A 69 -1.35 9.10 -6.44
C LYS A 69 -0.35 9.04 -7.59
N GLU A 70 0.27 10.16 -7.97
CA GLU A 70 1.23 10.19 -9.08
C GLU A 70 2.53 9.44 -8.77
N MET A 71 3.05 9.62 -7.55
CA MET A 71 4.23 8.90 -7.06
C MET A 71 3.94 7.40 -6.96
N ILE A 72 2.78 7.04 -6.41
CA ILE A 72 2.35 5.63 -6.28
C ILE A 72 2.18 4.99 -7.66
N ARG A 73 1.54 5.68 -8.61
CA ARG A 73 1.45 5.23 -10.01
C ARG A 73 2.82 5.01 -10.64
N SER A 74 3.77 5.91 -10.39
CA SER A 74 5.14 5.83 -10.91
C SER A 74 5.92 4.64 -10.35
N SER A 75 5.55 4.11 -9.19
CA SER A 75 6.11 2.86 -8.64
C SER A 75 5.65 1.59 -9.38
N GLY A 76 4.70 1.74 -10.30
CA GLY A 76 4.08 0.66 -11.07
C GLY A 76 2.75 0.14 -10.51
N HIS A 77 2.18 0.81 -9.51
CA HIS A 77 0.84 0.55 -8.97
C HIS A 77 -0.24 1.03 -9.96
N ILE A 78 -1.17 0.16 -10.33
CA ILE A 78 -2.35 0.53 -11.14
C ILE A 78 -3.45 1.07 -10.22
N ILE A 79 -3.51 2.38 -10.03
CA ILE A 79 -4.38 3.07 -9.06
C ILE A 79 -5.84 2.63 -9.18
N GLU A 80 -6.34 2.50 -10.42
CA GLU A 80 -7.72 2.17 -10.74
C GLU A 80 -8.11 0.73 -10.34
N SER A 81 -7.14 -0.15 -10.11
CA SER A 81 -7.36 -1.52 -9.64
C SER A 81 -7.42 -1.65 -8.12
N THR A 82 -7.22 -0.55 -7.39
CA THR A 82 -7.11 -0.56 -5.93
C THR A 82 -8.46 -0.80 -5.27
N VAL A 83 -8.51 -1.82 -4.43
CA VAL A 83 -9.62 -2.10 -3.52
C VAL A 83 -9.10 -2.03 -2.10
N ILE A 84 -9.79 -1.24 -1.27
CA ILE A 84 -9.42 -1.00 0.13
C ILE A 84 -10.50 -1.61 1.01
N ARG A 85 -10.10 -2.44 1.97
CA ARG A 85 -10.96 -2.90 3.06
C ARG A 85 -10.39 -2.40 4.37
N ALA A 86 -11.14 -1.59 5.10
CA ALA A 86 -10.75 -1.05 6.39
C ALA A 86 -11.48 -1.81 7.51
N TYR A 87 -10.76 -2.06 8.61
CA TYR A 87 -11.26 -2.74 9.80
C TYR A 87 -10.81 -1.96 11.04
N SER A 88 -11.77 -1.57 11.87
CA SER A 88 -11.57 -1.02 13.22
C SER A 88 -12.26 -1.92 14.25
N ASP A 89 -11.82 -1.82 15.50
CA ASP A 89 -12.40 -2.50 16.66
C ASP A 89 -13.51 -1.68 17.36
N HIS A 90 -13.90 -0.55 16.77
CA HIS A 90 -14.93 0.39 17.21
C HIS A 90 -15.70 0.95 16.02
#